data_AF-A0A7J6NIM5-F1
#
_entry.id   AF-A0A7J6NIM5-F1
#
_cell.length_a   1.000
_cell.length_b   1.000
_cell.length_c   1.000
_cell.angle_alpha   90.00
_cell.angle_beta   90.00
_cell.angle_gamma   90.00
#
_symmetry.space_group_name_H-M   'P 1'
#
loop_
_entity.id
_entity.type
_entity.pdbx_description
1 polymer ?
#
loop_
_entity_poly.entity_id
_entity_poly.type
_entity_poly.pdbx_seq_one_letter_code
_entity_poly.pdbx_strand_id
1 'polypeptide(L)'
;MPPLPSDLLKTASRIFLARDELPVHDHTPIADMFALYPLESVIVMTKGLELGMASSTILLAHCFYIVLCHFPSGGFIGSTQASWTDKLLLLLCVMRIVVALPRPFFWVKTRRDFLEARYLSTPQQITARLLDIYSHPYKLERTLLYTYYTWLGCITTLLCLLPATLPHNADLAKTLWRHVLLNIASLVFHRVACVSLFYWLMESEFKRGIPAEILDRFTDVRYSSNPILYFPSAFR
;
A
#
# COMPACT_ATOMS: atom_id res chain seq x y z
N MET A 1 -6.34 55.51 -2.69
CA MET A 1 -6.21 54.07 -3.03
C MET A 1 -7.59 53.52 -3.26
N PRO A 2 -7.92 52.98 -4.44
CA PRO A 2 -9.25 52.42 -4.69
C PRO A 2 -9.46 51.16 -3.83
N PRO A 3 -10.68 50.92 -3.31
CA PRO A 3 -10.97 49.74 -2.51
C PRO A 3 -10.86 48.47 -3.37
N LEU A 4 -10.24 47.44 -2.79
CA LEU A 4 -10.08 46.14 -3.44
C LEU A 4 -11.47 45.56 -3.79
N PRO A 5 -11.71 45.04 -5.01
CA PRO A 5 -13.03 44.58 -5.42
C PRO A 5 -13.50 43.43 -4.53
N SER A 6 -14.64 43.60 -3.87
CA SER A 6 -15.24 42.60 -2.97
C SER A 6 -15.50 41.23 -3.64
N ASP A 7 -15.54 41.21 -4.97
CA ASP A 7 -15.72 40.00 -5.77
C ASP A 7 -14.46 39.14 -5.87
N LEU A 8 -13.26 39.73 -5.80
CA LEU A 8 -12.02 38.95 -5.73
C LEU A 8 -11.87 38.26 -4.38
N LEU A 9 -12.33 38.88 -3.31
CA LEU A 9 -12.35 38.30 -1.96
C LEU A 9 -13.39 37.19 -1.82
N LYS A 10 -14.56 37.33 -2.46
CA LYS A 10 -15.56 36.25 -2.57
C LYS A 10 -15.11 35.11 -3.48
N THR A 11 -14.38 35.41 -4.56
CA THR A 11 -13.85 34.38 -5.46
C THR A 11 -12.68 33.64 -4.81
N ALA A 12 -11.77 34.36 -4.16
CA ALA A 12 -10.70 33.77 -3.36
C ALA A 12 -11.26 32.99 -2.17
N SER A 13 -12.29 33.49 -1.46
CA SER A 13 -12.92 32.73 -0.37
C SER A 13 -13.66 31.50 -0.90
N ARG A 14 -14.29 31.54 -2.07
CA ARG A 14 -14.88 30.35 -2.70
C ARG A 14 -13.81 29.36 -3.16
N ILE A 15 -12.67 29.82 -3.67
CA ILE A 15 -11.54 28.93 -4.04
C ILE A 15 -10.88 28.34 -2.79
N PHE A 16 -10.81 29.09 -1.69
CA PHE A 16 -10.26 28.62 -0.42
C PHE A 16 -11.24 27.71 0.34
N LEU A 17 -12.55 27.97 0.27
CA LEU A 17 -13.61 27.16 0.90
C LEU A 17 -14.03 25.95 0.04
N ALA A 18 -13.87 26.01 -1.28
CA ALA A 18 -14.02 24.84 -2.16
C ALA A 18 -12.88 23.82 -1.99
N ARG A 19 -11.87 24.12 -1.15
CA ARG A 19 -10.82 23.19 -0.78
C ARG A 19 -11.19 22.28 0.40
N ASP A 20 -12.33 22.53 1.06
CA ASP A 20 -12.79 21.79 2.25
C ASP A 20 -14.01 20.89 2.02
N GLU A 21 -14.46 20.69 0.78
CA GLU A 21 -15.21 19.48 0.48
C GLU A 21 -14.19 18.36 0.28
N LEU A 22 -13.70 17.83 1.41
CA LEU A 22 -13.20 16.45 1.46
C LEU A 22 -14.17 15.63 0.61
N PRO A 23 -13.70 14.91 -0.43
CA PRO A 23 -14.58 14.07 -1.21
C PRO A 23 -15.39 13.26 -0.21
N VAL A 24 -16.71 13.26 -0.34
CA VAL A 24 -17.59 12.41 0.45
C VAL A 24 -17.19 10.98 0.09
N HIS A 25 -16.15 10.50 0.76
CA HIS A 25 -15.66 9.16 0.61
C HIS A 25 -16.69 8.30 1.31
N ASP A 26 -17.27 7.36 0.55
CA ASP A 26 -18.15 6.34 1.09
C ASP A 26 -17.59 5.84 2.43
N HIS A 27 -18.46 5.71 3.44
CA HIS A 27 -18.16 5.25 4.81
C HIS A 27 -17.53 3.86 4.80
N THR A 28 -16.27 3.79 4.37
CA THR A 28 -15.46 2.59 4.36
C THR A 28 -14.66 2.59 5.65
N PRO A 29 -14.53 1.43 6.33
CA PRO A 29 -13.78 1.35 7.59
C PRO A 29 -12.34 1.88 7.49
N ILE A 30 -11.76 1.86 6.28
CA ILE A 30 -10.42 2.38 5.99
C ILE A 30 -10.40 3.92 5.96
N ALA A 31 -11.44 4.55 5.39
CA ALA A 31 -11.55 6.00 5.38
C ALA A 31 -11.72 6.55 6.81
N ASP A 32 -12.53 5.89 7.62
CA ASP A 32 -12.70 6.23 9.04
C ASP A 32 -11.37 6.09 9.80
N MET A 33 -10.64 5.00 9.56
CA MET A 33 -9.31 4.78 10.15
C MET A 33 -8.32 5.89 9.77
N PHE A 34 -8.31 6.33 8.51
CA PHE A 34 -7.44 7.42 8.06
C PHE A 34 -7.81 8.76 8.70
N ALA A 35 -9.10 9.03 8.89
CA ALA A 35 -9.56 10.25 9.55
C ALA A 35 -9.21 10.27 11.05
N LEU A 36 -9.35 9.14 11.74
CA LEU A 36 -9.04 9.02 13.17
C LEU A 36 -7.54 9.02 13.47
N TYR A 37 -6.74 8.34 12.64
CA TYR A 37 -5.32 8.08 12.89
C TYR A 37 -4.46 8.30 11.63
N PRO A 38 -4.39 9.52 11.08
CA PRO A 38 -3.75 9.77 9.79
C PRO A 38 -2.24 9.53 9.80
N LEU A 39 -1.55 9.95 10.88
CA LEU A 39 -0.10 9.83 10.97
C LEU A 39 0.32 8.37 11.19
N GLU A 40 -0.39 7.67 12.07
CA GLU A 40 -0.19 6.25 12.33
C GLU A 40 -0.49 5.44 11.06
N SER A 41 -1.58 5.77 10.35
CA SER A 41 -1.95 5.13 9.09
C SER A 41 -0.90 5.31 8.00
N VAL A 42 -0.36 6.51 7.79
CA VAL A 42 0.70 6.71 6.77
C VAL A 42 1.97 5.95 7.11
N ILE A 43 2.35 5.88 8.40
CA ILE A 43 3.51 5.11 8.85
C ILE A 43 3.29 3.62 8.60
N VAL A 44 2.14 3.07 9.00
CA VAL A 44 1.81 1.66 8.82
C VAL A 44 1.74 1.29 7.34
N MET A 45 1.13 2.12 6.49
CA MET A 45 1.07 1.85 5.06
C MET A 45 2.46 1.89 4.42
N THR A 46 3.31 2.83 4.81
CA THR A 46 4.70 2.91 4.32
C THR A 46 5.50 1.67 4.73
N LYS A 47 5.44 1.28 6.01
CA LYS A 47 6.18 0.12 6.53
C LYS A 47 5.61 -1.20 6.05
N GLY A 48 4.30 -1.29 5.89
CA GLY A 48 3.62 -2.40 5.25
C GLY A 48 4.12 -2.58 3.82
N LEU A 49 4.16 -1.51 3.03
CA LEU A 49 4.70 -1.57 1.67
C LEU A 49 6.17 -2.04 1.67
N GLU A 50 7.02 -1.49 2.52
CA GLU A 50 8.43 -1.91 2.66
C GLU A 50 8.58 -3.39 3.00
N LEU A 51 7.81 -3.88 3.96
CA LEU A 51 7.78 -5.29 4.33
C LEU A 51 7.29 -6.17 3.18
N GLY A 52 6.25 -5.74 2.47
CA GLY A 52 5.69 -6.42 1.30
C GLY A 52 6.68 -6.49 0.13
N MET A 53 7.47 -5.44 -0.10
CA MET A 53 8.55 -5.43 -1.08
C MET A 53 9.61 -6.49 -0.74
N ALA A 54 10.08 -6.49 0.51
CA ALA A 54 11.11 -7.41 0.97
C ALA A 54 10.64 -8.87 0.87
N SER A 55 9.47 -9.17 1.41
CA SER A 55 8.92 -10.54 1.39
C SER A 55 8.64 -11.02 -0.04
N SER A 56 8.06 -10.17 -0.89
CA SER A 56 7.78 -10.51 -2.29
C SER A 56 9.07 -10.76 -3.07
N THR A 57 10.13 -10.01 -2.81
CA THR A 57 11.43 -10.20 -3.48
C THR A 57 12.06 -11.53 -3.09
N ILE A 58 12.03 -11.89 -1.80
CA ILE A 58 12.52 -13.19 -1.30
C ILE A 58 11.73 -14.34 -1.94
N LEU A 59 10.41 -14.24 -1.97
CA LEU A 59 9.55 -15.26 -2.58
C LEU A 59 9.77 -15.37 -4.09
N LEU A 60 10.00 -14.25 -4.77
CA LEU A 60 10.32 -14.25 -6.20
C LEU A 60 11.68 -14.90 -6.47
N ALA A 61 12.69 -14.60 -5.66
CA ALA A 61 13.99 -15.24 -5.74
C ALA A 61 13.90 -16.76 -5.49
N HIS A 62 13.10 -17.18 -4.51
CA HIS A 62 12.83 -18.60 -4.29
C HIS A 62 12.09 -19.25 -5.48
N CYS A 63 11.14 -18.55 -6.10
CA CYS A 63 10.47 -19.02 -7.31
C CYS A 63 11.45 -19.17 -8.49
N PHE A 64 12.36 -18.21 -8.66
CA PHE A 64 13.42 -18.27 -9.66
C PHE A 64 14.38 -19.44 -9.41
N TYR A 65 14.77 -19.67 -8.15
CA TYR A 65 15.57 -20.83 -7.74
C TYR A 65 14.90 -22.16 -8.11
N ILE A 66 13.59 -22.31 -7.87
CA ILE A 66 12.85 -23.52 -8.26
C ILE A 66 12.94 -23.75 -9.77
N VAL A 67 12.74 -22.70 -10.57
CA VAL A 67 12.83 -22.76 -12.03
C VAL A 67 14.21 -23.19 -12.48
N LEU A 68 15.28 -22.62 -11.90
CA LEU A 68 16.66 -22.97 -12.24
C LEU A 68 16.99 -24.44 -11.90
N CYS A 69 16.63 -24.90 -10.69
CA CYS A 69 16.97 -26.24 -10.24
C CYS A 69 16.19 -27.34 -10.95
N HIS A 70 15.00 -27.03 -11.46
CA HIS A 70 14.14 -28.00 -12.16
C HIS A 70 14.04 -27.70 -13.65
N PHE A 71 14.90 -26.84 -14.19
CA PHE A 71 14.91 -26.53 -15.61
C PHE A 71 15.34 -27.78 -16.39
N PRO A 72 14.55 -28.27 -17.37
CA PRO A 72 14.91 -29.45 -18.12
C PRO A 72 16.16 -29.17 -18.95
N SER A 73 17.22 -29.98 -18.77
CA SER A 73 18.49 -29.84 -19.50
C SER A 73 18.35 -29.93 -21.03
N GLY A 74 17.24 -30.50 -21.53
CA GLY A 74 16.90 -30.59 -22.96
C GLY A 74 16.01 -29.47 -23.51
N GLY A 75 15.75 -28.42 -22.72
CA GLY A 75 14.84 -27.32 -23.08
C GLY A 75 13.36 -27.68 -22.98
N PHE A 76 12.47 -26.68 -23.10
CA PHE A 76 11.02 -26.82 -22.93
C PHE A 76 10.34 -27.63 -24.06
N ILE A 77 10.89 -27.52 -25.28
CA ILE A 77 10.36 -28.06 -26.54
C ILE A 77 10.92 -29.46 -26.85
N GLY A 78 11.97 -29.90 -26.12
CA GLY A 78 12.54 -31.23 -26.29
C GLY A 78 11.57 -32.35 -25.91
N SER A 79 11.68 -33.48 -26.60
CA SER A 79 10.99 -34.76 -26.32
C SER A 79 11.55 -35.45 -25.06
N THR A 80 11.82 -34.70 -24.00
CA THR A 80 12.23 -35.22 -22.70
C THR A 80 11.02 -35.85 -22.00
N GLN A 81 11.25 -36.95 -21.27
CA GLN A 81 10.28 -37.70 -20.46
C GLN A 81 9.56 -36.89 -19.36
N ALA A 82 9.74 -35.57 -19.30
CA ALA A 82 9.04 -34.70 -18.37
C ALA A 82 7.55 -34.71 -18.70
N SER A 83 6.74 -35.03 -17.69
CA SER A 83 5.28 -35.03 -17.83
C SER A 83 4.79 -33.65 -18.24
N TRP A 84 3.70 -33.61 -19.01
CA TRP A 84 3.08 -32.36 -19.43
C TRP A 84 2.68 -31.49 -18.22
N THR A 85 2.34 -32.12 -17.09
CA THR A 85 2.06 -31.45 -15.82
C THR A 85 3.27 -30.68 -15.28
N ASP A 86 4.47 -31.27 -15.33
CA ASP A 86 5.69 -30.64 -14.84
C ASP A 86 6.07 -29.44 -15.70
N LYS A 87 5.92 -29.57 -17.03
CA LYS A 87 6.11 -28.46 -17.97
C LYS A 87 5.12 -27.32 -17.70
N LEU A 88 3.85 -27.64 -17.43
CA LEU A 88 2.83 -26.65 -17.10
C LEU A 88 3.15 -25.92 -15.78
N LEU A 89 3.53 -26.65 -14.72
CA LEU A 89 3.91 -26.06 -13.43
C LEU A 89 5.13 -25.13 -13.57
N LEU A 90 6.15 -25.54 -14.31
CA LEU A 90 7.32 -24.71 -14.60
C LEU A 90 6.94 -23.47 -15.41
N LEU A 91 6.06 -23.61 -16.40
CA LEU A 91 5.59 -22.50 -17.21
C LEU A 91 4.87 -21.46 -16.34
N LEU A 92 4.01 -21.90 -15.41
CA LEU A 92 3.34 -21.01 -14.47
C LEU A 92 4.35 -20.26 -13.58
N CYS A 93 5.43 -20.92 -13.14
CA CYS A 93 6.49 -20.27 -12.38
C CYS A 93 7.25 -19.22 -13.21
N VAL A 94 7.59 -19.53 -14.45
CA VAL A 94 8.22 -18.57 -15.39
C VAL A 94 7.31 -17.38 -15.63
N MET A 95 6.02 -17.62 -15.91
CA MET A 95 5.03 -16.56 -16.11
C MET A 95 4.92 -15.65 -14.89
N ARG A 96 4.94 -16.21 -13.67
CA ARG A 96 4.99 -15.41 -12.44
C ARG A 96 6.21 -14.49 -12.40
N ILE A 97 7.38 -15.00 -12.78
CA ILE A 97 8.62 -14.21 -12.74
C ILE A 97 8.53 -13.03 -13.71
N VAL A 98 8.09 -13.28 -14.94
CA VAL A 98 7.91 -12.25 -15.97
C VAL A 98 6.90 -11.19 -15.52
N VAL A 99 5.75 -11.60 -14.99
CA VAL A 99 4.71 -10.69 -14.49
C VAL A 99 5.17 -9.91 -13.26
N ALA A 100 6.13 -10.41 -12.49
CA ALA A 100 6.63 -9.70 -11.31
C ALA A 100 7.62 -8.57 -11.64
N LEU A 101 8.24 -8.56 -12.83
CA LEU A 101 9.28 -7.58 -13.20
C LEU A 101 8.84 -6.11 -13.15
N PRO A 102 7.61 -5.73 -13.53
CA PRO A 102 7.19 -4.33 -13.44
C PRO A 102 6.95 -3.85 -12.00
N ARG A 103 6.77 -4.78 -11.03
CA ARG A 103 6.34 -4.44 -9.65
C ARG A 103 7.29 -3.52 -8.89
N PRO A 104 8.63 -3.70 -8.92
CA PRO A 104 9.54 -2.84 -8.18
C PRO A 104 9.42 -1.37 -8.56
N PHE A 105 9.14 -1.07 -9.82
CA PHE A 105 8.93 0.30 -10.28
C PHE A 105 7.71 0.95 -9.60
N PHE A 106 6.58 0.23 -9.54
CA PHE A 106 5.38 0.70 -8.86
C PHE A 106 5.60 0.84 -7.36
N TRP A 107 6.31 -0.10 -6.73
CA TRP A 107 6.58 0.00 -5.30
C TRP A 107 7.39 1.23 -4.92
N VAL A 108 8.43 1.56 -5.70
CA VAL A 108 9.22 2.77 -5.47
C VAL A 108 8.36 4.02 -5.62
N LYS A 109 7.49 4.04 -6.64
CA LYS A 109 6.56 5.14 -6.87
C LYS A 109 5.57 5.31 -5.70
N THR A 110 4.85 4.26 -5.34
CA THR A 110 3.87 4.27 -4.25
C THR A 110 4.53 4.59 -2.91
N ARG A 111 5.75 4.11 -2.67
CA ARG A 111 6.53 4.46 -1.48
C ARG A 111 6.82 5.95 -1.42
N ARG A 112 7.21 6.56 -2.54
CA ARG A 112 7.45 8.00 -2.61
C ARG A 112 6.18 8.78 -2.29
N ASP A 113 5.03 8.37 -2.84
CA ASP A 113 3.75 9.03 -2.61
C ASP A 113 3.35 8.99 -1.11
N PHE A 114 3.58 7.86 -0.42
CA PHE A 114 3.37 7.77 1.03
C PHE A 114 4.37 8.60 1.85
N LEU A 115 5.64 8.65 1.44
CA LEU A 115 6.62 9.50 2.11
C LEU A 115 6.27 10.98 1.97
N GLU A 116 5.86 11.42 0.79
CA GLU A 116 5.39 12.79 0.56
C GLU A 116 4.17 13.11 1.45
N ALA A 117 3.21 12.18 1.55
CA ALA A 117 2.06 12.34 2.43
C ALA A 117 2.45 12.54 3.90
N ARG A 118 3.49 11.86 4.37
CA ARG A 118 3.98 11.96 5.76
C ARG A 118 4.55 13.34 6.10
N TYR A 119 5.10 14.06 5.13
CA TYR A 119 5.69 15.39 5.35
C TYR A 119 4.67 16.53 5.31
N LEU A 120 3.38 16.24 5.16
CA LEU A 120 2.32 17.24 5.18
C LEU A 120 2.11 17.79 6.60
N SER A 121 1.78 19.08 6.66
CA SER A 121 1.76 19.85 7.91
C SER A 121 0.55 19.57 8.81
N THR A 122 -0.58 19.16 8.23
CA THR A 122 -1.85 18.99 8.95
C THR A 122 -2.42 17.58 8.78
N PRO A 123 -3.05 17.00 9.82
CA PRO A 123 -3.70 15.69 9.77
C PRO A 123 -4.73 15.54 8.64
N GLN A 124 -5.47 16.61 8.33
CA GLN A 124 -6.49 16.63 7.28
C GLN A 124 -5.87 16.48 5.88
N GLN A 125 -4.76 17.18 5.63
CA GLN A 125 -4.01 17.04 4.38
C GLN A 125 -3.44 15.63 4.22
N ILE A 126 -2.94 15.02 5.31
CA ILE A 126 -2.47 13.64 5.32
C ILE A 126 -3.62 12.70 4.95
N THR A 127 -4.78 12.85 5.60
CA THR A 127 -5.99 12.04 5.36
C THR A 127 -6.43 12.12 3.91
N ALA A 128 -6.59 13.35 3.37
CA ALA A 128 -7.00 13.56 1.98
C ALA A 128 -5.99 12.93 1.00
N ARG A 129 -4.69 13.05 1.26
CA ARG A 129 -3.65 12.46 0.42
C ARG A 129 -3.64 10.92 0.50
N LEU A 130 -3.86 10.35 1.68
CA LEU A 130 -3.97 8.90 1.86
C LEU A 130 -5.17 8.34 1.10
N LEU A 131 -6.32 9.02 1.17
CA LEU A 131 -7.53 8.64 0.44
C LEU A 131 -7.34 8.76 -1.07
N ASP A 132 -6.65 9.79 -1.55
CA ASP A 132 -6.28 9.94 -2.96
C ASP A 132 -5.40 8.77 -3.44
N ILE A 133 -4.34 8.45 -2.69
CA ILE A 133 -3.45 7.30 -2.99
C ILE A 133 -4.25 5.98 -3.00
N TYR A 134 -5.19 5.81 -2.07
CA TYR A 134 -5.97 4.59 -1.94
C TYR A 134 -7.06 4.43 -3.01
N SER A 135 -7.71 5.53 -3.41
CA SER A 135 -8.82 5.55 -4.37
C SER A 135 -8.36 5.44 -5.82
N HIS A 136 -7.13 5.87 -6.13
CA HIS A 136 -6.56 5.85 -7.48
C HIS A 136 -5.39 4.87 -7.63
N PRO A 137 -5.55 3.56 -7.35
CA PRO A 137 -4.49 2.62 -7.63
C PRO A 137 -4.29 2.55 -9.15
N TYR A 138 -3.03 2.53 -9.58
CA TYR A 138 -2.71 2.39 -10.99
C TYR A 138 -3.36 1.12 -11.54
N LYS A 139 -4.08 1.21 -12.67
CA LYS A 139 -4.77 0.06 -13.28
C LYS A 139 -3.83 -1.15 -13.41
N LEU A 140 -2.57 -0.90 -13.74
CA LEU A 140 -1.56 -1.94 -13.89
C LEU A 140 -1.17 -2.59 -12.57
N GLU A 141 -1.07 -1.85 -11.46
CA GLU A 141 -0.81 -2.41 -10.13
C GLU A 141 -1.95 -3.35 -9.70
N ARG A 142 -3.19 -2.93 -9.94
CA ARG A 142 -4.38 -3.75 -9.69
C ARG A 142 -4.36 -5.03 -10.53
N THR A 143 -4.06 -4.94 -11.82
CA THR A 143 -3.92 -6.12 -12.69
C THR A 143 -2.81 -7.04 -12.20
N LEU A 144 -1.63 -6.51 -11.85
CA LEU A 144 -0.52 -7.30 -11.34
C LEU A 144 -0.90 -8.05 -10.06
N LEU A 145 -1.64 -7.41 -9.16
CA LEU A 145 -2.12 -8.03 -7.92
C LEU A 145 -3.12 -9.17 -8.20
N TYR A 146 -4.09 -8.94 -9.09
CA TYR A 146 -5.04 -9.97 -9.51
C TYR A 146 -4.34 -11.15 -10.18
N THR A 147 -3.37 -10.91 -11.06
CA THR A 147 -2.61 -11.97 -11.71
C THR A 147 -1.86 -12.83 -10.69
N TYR A 148 -1.34 -12.24 -9.61
CA TYR A 148 -0.70 -13.00 -8.54
C TYR A 148 -1.66 -13.87 -7.74
N TYR A 149 -2.81 -13.33 -7.32
CA TYR A 149 -3.80 -14.14 -6.60
C TYR A 149 -4.40 -15.23 -7.47
N THR A 150 -4.62 -14.94 -8.76
CA THR A 150 -5.07 -15.92 -9.75
C THR A 150 -4.01 -17.01 -9.90
N TRP A 151 -2.74 -16.64 -10.07
CA TRP A 151 -1.63 -17.60 -10.12
C TRP A 151 -1.56 -18.48 -8.88
N LEU A 152 -1.71 -17.89 -7.68
CA LEU A 152 -1.65 -18.62 -6.41
C LEU A 152 -2.82 -19.61 -6.30
N GLY A 153 -4.03 -19.19 -6.66
CA GLY A 153 -5.21 -20.05 -6.73
C GLY A 153 -5.05 -21.19 -7.75
N CYS A 154 -4.55 -20.88 -8.94
CA CYS A 154 -4.30 -21.86 -9.99
C CYS A 154 -3.27 -22.92 -9.57
N ILE A 155 -2.08 -22.51 -9.08
CA ILE A 155 -1.06 -23.47 -8.62
C ILE A 155 -1.59 -24.31 -7.46
N THR A 156 -2.26 -23.70 -6.48
CA THR A 156 -2.80 -24.45 -5.33
C THR A 156 -3.82 -25.49 -5.80
N THR A 157 -4.73 -25.10 -6.69
CA THR A 157 -5.74 -26.01 -7.26
C THR A 157 -5.08 -27.13 -8.05
N LEU A 158 -4.10 -26.82 -8.91
CA LEU A 158 -3.37 -27.81 -9.69
C LEU A 158 -2.62 -28.80 -8.80
N LEU A 159 -1.98 -28.35 -7.72
CA LEU A 159 -1.28 -29.22 -6.79
C LEU A 159 -2.25 -30.07 -5.95
N CYS A 160 -3.40 -29.52 -5.54
CA CYS A 160 -4.41 -30.26 -4.78
C CYS A 160 -5.14 -31.31 -5.64
N LEU A 161 -5.39 -31.01 -6.91
CA LEU A 161 -6.09 -31.90 -7.82
C LEU A 161 -5.15 -32.86 -8.55
N LEU A 162 -3.84 -32.79 -8.30
CA LEU A 162 -2.85 -33.68 -8.92
C LEU A 162 -3.07 -35.10 -8.38
N PRO A 163 -3.62 -36.03 -9.18
CA PRO A 163 -3.86 -37.39 -8.74
C PRO A 163 -2.53 -38.09 -8.52
N ALA A 164 -2.45 -38.95 -7.49
CA ALA A 164 -1.27 -39.79 -7.25
C ALA A 164 -0.94 -40.74 -8.43
N THR A 165 -1.88 -40.90 -9.37
CA THR A 165 -1.75 -41.77 -10.55
C THR A 165 -1.11 -41.09 -11.76
N LEU A 166 -0.98 -39.77 -11.78
CA LEU A 166 -0.34 -39.04 -12.89
C LEU A 166 1.19 -39.07 -12.72
N PRO A 167 1.96 -39.47 -13.74
CA PRO A 167 3.41 -39.35 -13.69
C PRO A 167 3.76 -37.86 -13.56
N HIS A 168 4.40 -37.49 -12.48
CA HIS A 168 4.87 -36.14 -12.23
C HIS A 168 6.15 -36.20 -11.39
N ASN A 169 6.95 -35.15 -11.45
CA ASN A 169 8.13 -35.04 -10.61
C ASN A 169 7.68 -34.70 -9.17
N ALA A 170 7.72 -35.71 -8.29
CA ALA A 170 7.31 -35.57 -6.90
C ALA A 170 8.13 -34.51 -6.13
N ASP A 171 9.40 -34.32 -6.48
CA ASP A 171 10.27 -33.33 -5.85
C ASP A 171 9.90 -31.90 -6.27
N LEU A 172 9.58 -31.68 -7.55
CA LEU A 172 9.08 -30.40 -8.04
C LEU A 172 7.75 -30.03 -7.37
N ALA A 173 6.80 -30.97 -7.34
CA ALA A 173 5.49 -30.75 -6.72
C ALA A 173 5.61 -30.45 -5.22
N LYS A 174 6.44 -31.20 -4.49
CA LYS A 174 6.72 -30.97 -3.07
C LYS A 174 7.40 -29.61 -2.82
N THR A 175 8.34 -29.22 -3.67
CA THR A 175 9.03 -27.94 -3.56
C THR A 175 8.08 -26.78 -3.86
N LEU A 176 7.22 -26.91 -4.87
CA LEU A 176 6.17 -25.93 -5.17
C LEU A 176 5.14 -25.83 -4.07
N TRP A 177 4.73 -26.96 -3.46
CA TRP A 177 3.82 -26.95 -2.31
C TRP A 177 4.40 -26.16 -1.14
N ARG A 178 5.68 -26.40 -0.79
CA ARG A 178 6.39 -25.60 0.22
C ARG A 178 6.44 -24.12 -0.16
N HIS A 179 6.68 -23.82 -1.44
CA HIS A 179 6.68 -22.45 -1.92
C HIS A 179 5.31 -21.77 -1.78
N VAL A 180 4.20 -22.47 -2.09
CA VAL A 180 2.83 -21.98 -1.89
C VAL A 180 2.58 -21.70 -0.40
N LEU A 181 2.95 -22.63 0.48
CA LEU A 181 2.82 -22.46 1.92
C LEU A 181 3.61 -21.23 2.41
N LEU A 182 4.82 -20.99 1.91
CA LEU A 182 5.59 -19.79 2.22
C LEU A 182 4.91 -18.51 1.73
N ASN A 183 4.25 -18.53 0.57
CA ASN A 183 3.47 -17.38 0.09
C ASN A 183 2.27 -17.10 1.02
N ILE A 184 1.53 -18.13 1.41
CA ILE A 184 0.39 -18.00 2.33
C ILE A 184 0.86 -17.51 3.70
N ALA A 185 1.90 -18.12 4.26
CA ALA A 185 2.50 -17.72 5.52
C ALA A 185 2.97 -16.27 5.47
N SER A 186 3.59 -15.84 4.37
CA SER A 186 4.01 -14.45 4.20
C SER A 186 2.82 -13.48 4.12
N LEU A 187 1.70 -13.86 3.49
CA LEU A 187 0.49 -13.02 3.45
C LEU A 187 -0.10 -12.83 4.86
N VAL A 188 -0.22 -13.92 5.63
CA VAL A 188 -0.71 -13.87 7.00
C VAL A 188 0.24 -13.06 7.88
N PHE A 189 1.54 -13.35 7.82
CA PHE A 189 2.56 -12.63 8.58
C PHE A 189 2.54 -11.14 8.28
N HIS A 190 2.44 -10.76 7.01
CA HIS A 190 2.37 -9.35 6.60
C HIS A 190 1.17 -8.64 7.23
N ARG A 191 -0.03 -9.26 7.21
CA ARG A 191 -1.23 -8.68 7.83
C ARG A 191 -1.10 -8.53 9.34
N VAL A 192 -0.61 -9.57 10.01
CA VAL A 192 -0.37 -9.53 11.46
C VAL A 192 0.65 -8.45 11.80
N ALA A 193 1.75 -8.35 11.05
CA ALA A 193 2.78 -7.33 11.27
C ALA A 193 2.23 -5.90 11.10
N CYS A 194 1.41 -5.64 10.08
CA CYS A 194 0.78 -4.33 9.87
C CYS A 194 -0.19 -3.97 11.01
N VAL A 195 -1.02 -4.92 11.46
CA VAL A 195 -1.96 -4.69 12.57
C VAL A 195 -1.22 -4.48 13.90
N SER A 196 -0.21 -5.30 14.19
CA SER A 196 0.61 -5.16 15.39
C SER A 196 1.37 -3.84 15.41
N LEU A 197 1.91 -3.40 14.27
CA LEU A 197 2.56 -2.10 14.15
C LEU A 197 1.56 -0.96 14.38
N PHE A 198 0.35 -1.05 13.83
CA PHE A 198 -0.70 -0.07 14.06
C PHE A 198 -1.07 0.03 15.54
N TYR A 199 -1.30 -1.10 16.21
CA TYR A 199 -1.60 -1.14 17.64
C TYR A 199 -0.46 -0.57 18.49
N TRP A 200 0.78 -0.89 18.16
CA TRP A 200 1.95 -0.34 18.85
C TRP A 200 2.07 1.18 18.67
N LEU A 201 1.80 1.70 17.46
CA LEU A 201 1.80 3.14 17.21
C LEU A 201 0.68 3.88 17.94
N MET A 202 -0.48 3.25 18.04
CA MET A 202 -1.64 3.75 18.78
C MET A 202 -1.36 3.97 20.26
N GLU A 203 -0.63 3.04 20.87
CA GLU A 203 -0.23 3.10 22.28
C GLU A 203 0.94 4.07 22.53
N SER A 204 1.78 4.30 21.51
CA SER A 204 2.90 5.23 21.64
C SER A 204 2.42 6.68 21.64
N GLU A 205 2.89 7.50 22.59
CA GLU A 205 2.62 8.94 22.64
C GLU A 205 3.31 9.69 21.49
N PHE A 206 2.82 9.55 20.27
CA PHE A 206 3.24 10.42 19.17
C PHE A 206 2.71 11.83 19.41
N LYS A 207 3.55 12.83 19.14
CA LYS A 207 3.11 14.21 18.92
C LYS A 207 2.26 14.25 17.65
N ARG A 208 0.98 13.87 17.79
CA ARG A 208 -0.07 14.19 16.84
C ARG A 208 0.00 15.70 16.65
N GLY A 209 0.06 16.16 15.40
CA GLY A 209 0.33 17.57 15.07
C GLY A 209 -0.65 18.54 15.74
N ILE A 210 -0.54 19.83 15.41
CA ILE A 210 -1.40 20.86 16.01
C ILE A 210 -2.88 20.46 15.83
N PRO A 211 -3.65 20.27 16.91
CA PRO A 211 -5.06 19.91 16.85
C PRO A 211 -5.85 20.93 16.04
N ALA A 212 -6.90 20.48 15.35
CA ALA A 212 -7.79 21.35 14.58
C ALA A 212 -8.33 22.50 15.45
N GLU A 213 -8.63 22.21 16.71
CA GLU A 213 -9.09 23.17 17.72
C GLU A 213 -8.10 24.33 17.95
N ILE A 214 -6.79 24.05 17.90
CA ILE A 214 -5.77 25.09 18.03
C ILE A 214 -5.68 25.90 16.75
N LEU A 215 -5.74 25.23 15.58
CA LEU A 215 -5.71 25.91 14.29
C LEU A 215 -6.89 26.87 14.14
N ASP A 216 -8.11 26.40 14.44
CA ASP A 216 -9.35 27.17 14.40
C ASP A 216 -9.32 28.37 15.36
N ARG A 217 -8.77 28.19 16.56
CA ARG A 217 -8.60 29.29 17.53
C ARG A 217 -7.70 30.42 17.00
N PHE A 218 -6.76 30.11 16.10
CA PHE A 218 -5.85 31.09 15.51
C PHE A 218 -6.26 31.56 14.10
N THR A 219 -7.13 30.85 13.39
CA THR A 219 -7.70 31.29 12.11
C THR A 219 -8.98 32.11 12.29
N ASP A 220 -9.69 31.99 13.41
CA ASP A 220 -10.90 32.76 13.74
C ASP A 220 -10.62 34.21 14.21
N VAL A 221 -9.49 34.78 13.79
CA VAL A 221 -9.11 36.20 14.01
C VAL A 221 -9.92 37.14 13.07
N ARG A 222 -11.06 36.70 12.54
CA ARG A 222 -12.02 37.56 11.83
C ARG A 222 -13.12 38.15 12.72
N TYR A 223 -13.13 37.83 14.01
CA TYR A 223 -13.99 38.49 15.01
C TYR A 223 -13.25 39.18 16.15
N SER A 224 -11.96 39.51 15.99
CA SER A 224 -11.35 40.55 16.84
C SER A 224 -11.50 41.92 16.18
N SER A 225 -12.75 42.34 16.00
CA SER A 225 -13.08 43.77 15.92
C SER A 225 -13.05 44.34 17.34
N ASN A 226 -11.86 44.44 17.92
CA ASN A 226 -11.57 45.37 19.00
C ASN A 226 -10.06 45.68 18.99
N PRO A 227 -9.65 46.86 18.47
CA PRO A 227 -8.37 47.41 18.87
C PRO A 227 -8.59 48.00 20.26
N ILE A 228 -7.90 47.50 21.31
CA ILE A 228 -7.50 48.26 22.51
C ILE A 228 -6.83 47.32 23.54
N LEU A 229 -5.53 47.58 23.74
CA LEU A 229 -4.72 47.55 24.98
C LEU A 229 -4.83 46.35 25.94
N TYR A 230 -3.71 45.64 26.14
CA TYR A 230 -2.80 45.79 27.31
C TYR A 230 -1.70 44.73 27.24
N PHE A 231 -0.43 45.16 27.09
CA PHE A 231 0.73 44.34 27.41
C PHE A 231 1.04 44.57 28.90
N PRO A 232 0.95 43.57 29.79
CA PRO A 232 1.60 43.65 31.08
C PRO A 232 3.06 43.21 30.91
N SER A 233 3.96 44.18 31.06
CA SER A 233 5.38 43.96 31.30
C SER A 233 5.57 43.18 32.60
N ALA A 234 5.82 41.87 32.49
CA ALA A 234 6.24 41.05 33.63
C ALA A 234 7.19 39.94 33.17
N PHE A 235 8.41 40.33 32.80
CA PHE A 235 9.60 39.52 33.01
C PHE A 235 10.71 40.47 33.45
N ARG A 236 10.94 40.50 34.77
CA ARG A 236 12.19 40.92 35.39
C ARG A 236 12.77 39.68 36.05
#